data_AF-A0A2J8ABF7-F1
#
_entry.id   AF-A0A2J8ABF7-F1
#
_cell.length_a   1.000
_cell.length_b   1.000
_cell.length_c   1.000
_cell.angle_alpha   90.00
_cell.angle_beta   90.00
_cell.angle_gamma   90.00
#
_symmetry.space_group_name_H-M   'P 1'
#
loop_
_entity.id
_entity.type
_entity.pdbx_description
1 polymer ?
#
loop_
_entity_poly.entity_id
_entity_poly.type
_entity_poly.pdbx_seq_one_letter_code
_entity_poly.pdbx_strand_id
1 'polypeptide(L)'
;MCLQRTATTAQASAVAGDKPTTFFDDEWRNPVYVRDLERLVRLLIQLDQGRRAGGPAAEGEQLQAAAAAAAAPRQHRVYNAGGPERLSRVDMARQVADCLGCGHGAIVAAPSASVSRGVASPPDISMDVSRLQQDLGFSPRPFREALRDIFPAAGSQ
;
A
#
# COMPACT_ATOMS: atom_id res chain seq x y z
N MET A 1 -23.14 -4.01 -22.22
CA MET A 1 -21.99 -4.01 -23.15
C MET A 1 -20.75 -3.64 -22.34
N CYS A 2 -20.02 -4.63 -21.85
CA CYS A 2 -18.86 -4.43 -20.97
C CYS A 2 -17.66 -4.09 -21.87
N LEU A 3 -17.12 -2.88 -21.75
CA LEU A 3 -15.89 -2.49 -22.43
C LEU A 3 -14.77 -3.41 -21.95
N GLN A 4 -14.30 -4.29 -22.83
CA GLN A 4 -13.14 -5.14 -22.63
C GLN A 4 -11.89 -4.25 -22.53
N ARG A 5 -11.68 -3.66 -21.34
CA ARG A 5 -10.41 -3.07 -20.96
C ARG A 5 -9.45 -4.23 -20.69
N THR A 6 -8.44 -4.36 -21.54
CA THR A 6 -7.30 -5.26 -21.32
C THR A 6 -6.47 -4.79 -20.12
N ALA A 7 -6.97 -5.01 -18.91
CA ALA A 7 -6.15 -4.94 -17.70
C ALA A 7 -5.37 -6.26 -17.62
N THR A 8 -4.20 -6.30 -18.26
CA THR A 8 -3.27 -7.45 -18.31
C THR A 8 -2.56 -7.73 -16.97
N THR A 9 -3.23 -7.51 -15.84
CA THR A 9 -2.71 -7.89 -14.52
C THR A 9 -3.62 -8.98 -13.99
N ALA A 10 -3.08 -10.17 -13.71
CA ALA A 10 -3.84 -11.34 -13.24
C ALA A 10 -4.77 -11.05 -12.04
N GLN A 11 -4.45 -10.01 -11.25
CA GLN A 11 -5.25 -9.51 -10.14
C GLN A 11 -6.56 -8.82 -10.58
N ALA A 12 -6.54 -8.06 -11.69
CA ALA A 12 -7.75 -7.43 -12.24
C ALA A 12 -8.70 -8.47 -12.82
N SER A 13 -8.17 -9.49 -13.51
CA SER A 13 -8.98 -10.60 -14.01
C SER A 13 -9.62 -11.44 -12.91
N ALA A 14 -8.99 -11.51 -11.73
CA ALA A 14 -9.51 -12.27 -10.59
C ALA A 14 -10.78 -11.65 -9.98
N VAL A 15 -10.99 -10.33 -10.12
CA VAL A 15 -12.17 -9.64 -9.59
C VAL A 15 -13.18 -9.22 -10.66
N ALA A 16 -12.77 -9.21 -11.94
CA ALA A 16 -13.60 -8.79 -13.07
C ALA A 16 -14.04 -9.94 -13.99
N GLY A 17 -13.54 -11.16 -13.76
CA GLY A 17 -13.82 -12.32 -14.61
C GLY A 17 -15.18 -12.98 -14.35
N ASP A 18 -15.64 -13.79 -15.30
CA ASP A 18 -16.89 -14.57 -15.18
C ASP A 18 -16.79 -15.76 -14.20
N LYS A 19 -15.57 -16.08 -13.75
CA LYS A 19 -15.30 -17.20 -12.84
C LYS A 19 -15.25 -16.69 -11.40
N PRO A 20 -16.06 -17.26 -10.49
CA PRO A 20 -15.95 -16.98 -9.06
C PRO A 20 -14.52 -17.27 -8.57
N THR A 21 -13.95 -16.31 -7.85
CA THR A 21 -12.62 -16.39 -7.26
C THR A 21 -12.71 -16.23 -5.75
N THR A 22 -12.11 -17.17 -5.02
CA THR A 22 -12.11 -17.18 -3.56
C THR A 22 -11.05 -16.26 -2.98
N PHE A 23 -11.46 -15.37 -2.07
CA PHE A 23 -10.61 -14.52 -1.26
C PHE A 23 -10.89 -14.77 0.22
N PHE A 24 -9.86 -14.61 1.05
CA PHE A 24 -9.96 -14.91 2.48
C PHE A 24 -10.43 -13.72 3.32
N ASP A 25 -11.43 -13.96 4.16
CA ASP A 25 -12.02 -12.97 5.07
C ASP A 25 -11.35 -12.93 6.45
N ASP A 26 -10.54 -13.95 6.77
CA ASP A 26 -9.85 -14.13 8.04
C ASP A 26 -8.33 -13.89 7.97
N GLU A 27 -7.81 -13.49 6.79
CA GLU A 27 -6.41 -13.10 6.61
C GLU A 27 -6.23 -11.58 6.45
N TRP A 28 -5.56 -10.93 7.40
CA TRP A 28 -5.46 -9.47 7.55
C TRP A 28 -4.07 -8.89 7.26
N ARG A 29 -4.01 -7.82 6.48
CA ARG A 29 -2.77 -7.21 5.95
C ARG A 29 -2.88 -5.68 5.91
N ASN A 30 -1.75 -5.01 5.64
CA ASN A 30 -1.76 -3.63 5.15
C ASN A 30 -1.34 -3.64 3.67
N PRO A 31 -2.20 -3.22 2.73
CA PRO A 31 -1.79 -3.07 1.33
C PRO A 31 -0.65 -2.06 1.22
N VAL A 32 0.42 -2.40 0.51
CA VAL A 32 1.59 -1.51 0.36
C VAL A 32 1.65 -0.98 -1.06
N TYR A 33 1.67 0.35 -1.19
CA TYR A 33 1.83 0.99 -2.49
C TYR A 33 3.30 1.24 -2.80
N VAL A 34 3.77 0.77 -3.96
CA VAL A 34 5.20 0.82 -4.32
C VAL A 34 5.73 2.25 -4.38
N ARG A 35 4.94 3.23 -4.85
CA ARG A 35 5.38 4.64 -4.84
C ARG A 35 5.55 5.18 -3.42
N ASP A 36 4.85 4.66 -2.43
CA ASP A 36 5.07 5.05 -1.04
C ASP A 36 6.38 4.50 -0.50
N LEU A 37 6.72 3.25 -0.83
CA LEU A 37 8.03 2.70 -0.50
C LEU A 37 9.15 3.51 -1.16
N GLU A 38 8.97 3.92 -2.41
CA GLU A 38 9.92 4.79 -3.10
C GLU A 38 10.08 6.14 -2.39
N ARG A 39 8.98 6.82 -2.07
CA ARG A 39 8.99 8.10 -1.33
C ARG A 39 9.68 7.94 0.02
N LEU A 40 9.41 6.86 0.73
CA LEU A 40 10.01 6.56 2.02
C LEU A 40 11.53 6.35 1.91
N VAL A 41 11.99 5.54 0.95
CA VAL A 41 13.42 5.29 0.74
C VAL A 41 14.15 6.58 0.35
N ARG A 42 13.57 7.40 -0.53
CA ARG A 42 14.14 8.72 -0.89
C ARG A 42 14.27 9.62 0.34
N LEU A 43 13.22 9.71 1.16
CA LEU A 43 13.23 10.48 2.41
C LEU A 43 14.34 10.00 3.35
N LEU A 44 14.46 8.68 3.55
CA LEU A 44 15.49 8.11 4.44
C LEU A 44 16.92 8.39 3.95
N ILE A 45 17.15 8.36 2.64
CA ILE A 45 18.44 8.72 2.02
C ILE A 45 18.74 10.20 2.20
N GLN A 46 17.79 11.08 1.91
CA GLN A 46 17.96 12.53 2.05
C GLN A 46 18.26 12.93 3.51
N LEU A 47 17.53 12.35 4.46
CA LEU A 47 17.77 12.55 5.89
C LEU A 47 19.17 12.06 6.33
N ASP A 48 19.69 10.97 5.75
CA ASP A 48 21.04 10.48 6.05
C ASP A 48 22.13 11.37 5.43
N GLN A 49 21.93 11.83 4.20
CA GLN A 49 22.83 12.77 3.52
C GLN A 49 22.91 14.11 4.27
N GLY A 50 21.77 14.66 4.70
CA GLY A 50 21.73 15.90 5.48
C GLY A 50 22.48 15.80 6.82
N ARG A 51 22.45 14.63 7.48
CA ARG A 51 23.25 14.35 8.68
C ARG A 51 24.75 14.34 8.40
N ARG A 52 25.17 13.73 7.29
CA ARG A 52 26.59 13.64 6.93
C ARG A 52 27.17 14.98 6.47
N ALA A 53 26.35 15.85 5.89
CA ALA A 53 26.76 17.15 5.36
C ALA A 53 26.82 18.28 6.42
N GLY A 54 26.32 18.08 7.64
CA GLY A 54 26.47 19.04 8.75
C GLY A 54 25.37 20.10 8.93
N GLY A 55 24.14 19.90 8.41
CA GLY A 55 23.01 20.85 8.53
C GLY A 55 22.72 21.67 7.26
N PRO A 56 21.50 22.22 7.05
CA PRO A 56 20.84 22.15 5.75
C PRO A 56 21.19 23.30 4.78
N ALA A 57 21.49 22.92 3.54
CA ALA A 57 21.34 23.74 2.34
C ALA A 57 20.27 23.11 1.44
N ALA A 58 18.98 23.35 1.71
CA ALA A 58 17.90 23.03 0.76
C ALA A 58 16.63 23.80 1.12
N GLU A 59 16.13 24.59 0.17
CA GLU A 59 14.94 25.44 0.29
C GLU A 59 13.68 24.64 -0.08
N GLY A 60 12.67 24.67 0.79
CA GLY A 60 11.33 24.13 0.53
C GLY A 60 10.61 23.71 1.82
N GLU A 61 9.35 24.11 2.01
CA GLU A 61 8.60 24.00 3.28
C GLU A 61 8.48 22.55 3.82
N GLN A 62 8.33 21.55 2.95
CA GLN A 62 8.35 20.12 3.31
C GLN A 62 9.77 19.56 3.57
N LEU A 63 10.80 20.17 2.99
CA LEU A 63 12.20 19.83 3.26
C LEU A 63 12.71 20.50 4.55
N GLN A 64 12.16 21.66 4.92
CA GLN A 64 12.48 22.36 6.17
C GLN A 64 12.10 21.52 7.40
N ALA A 65 10.95 20.84 7.38
CA ALA A 65 10.55 19.90 8.43
C ALA A 65 11.45 18.66 8.48
N ALA A 66 11.87 18.14 7.31
CA ALA A 66 12.81 17.03 7.21
C ALA A 66 14.23 17.41 7.69
N ALA A 67 14.67 18.65 7.45
CA ALA A 67 15.96 19.16 7.90
C ALA A 67 16.03 19.31 9.43
N ALA A 68 14.94 19.76 10.07
CA ALA A 68 14.84 19.79 11.53
C ALA A 68 14.85 18.37 12.15
N ALA A 69 14.18 17.41 11.51
CA ALA A 69 14.21 16.00 11.91
C ALA A 69 15.57 15.31 11.67
N ALA A 70 16.37 15.78 10.70
CA ALA A 70 17.68 15.23 10.37
C ALA A 70 18.75 15.55 11.44
N ALA A 71 18.65 16.70 12.13
CA ALA A 71 19.66 17.14 13.09
C ALA A 71 19.64 16.33 14.41
N ALA A 72 18.49 15.80 14.82
CA ALA A 72 18.37 14.95 15.99
C ALA A 72 18.80 13.50 15.69
N PRO A 73 19.40 12.76 16.65
CA PRO A 73 19.53 11.30 16.52
C PRO A 73 18.15 10.69 16.26
N ARG A 74 18.01 9.92 15.17
CA ARG A 74 16.76 9.18 14.92
C ARG A 74 16.51 8.25 16.11
N GLN A 75 15.35 8.38 16.73
CA GLN A 75 14.97 7.55 17.87
C GLN A 75 14.89 6.08 17.46
N HIS A 76 14.42 5.80 16.23
CA HIS A 76 14.30 4.46 15.69
C HIS A 76 15.12 4.26 14.40
N ARG A 77 15.65 3.04 14.23
CA ARG A 77 16.41 2.60 13.05
C ARG A 77 15.68 1.56 12.19
N VAL A 78 14.54 1.07 12.67
CA VAL A 78 13.71 0.07 12.00
C VAL A 78 12.28 0.58 12.01
N TYR A 79 11.66 0.61 10.83
CA TYR A 79 10.28 1.07 10.62
C TYR A 79 9.52 -0.01 9.87
N ASN A 80 8.28 -0.27 10.30
CA ASN A 80 7.33 -1.00 9.47
C ASN A 80 6.80 -0.07 8.39
N ALA A 81 6.63 -0.58 7.17
CA ALA A 81 6.21 0.20 6.00
C ALA A 81 4.94 -0.38 5.35
N GLY A 82 3.87 -0.51 6.15
CA GLY A 82 2.54 -0.87 5.69
C GLY A 82 1.77 0.32 5.10
N GLY A 83 0.72 0.04 4.32
CA GLY A 83 -0.33 1.04 4.10
C GLY A 83 -1.12 1.35 5.38
N PRO A 84 -1.99 2.38 5.35
CA PRO A 84 -2.63 2.88 6.56
C PRO A 84 -3.78 2.00 7.05
N GLU A 85 -4.37 1.18 6.17
CA GLU A 85 -5.52 0.36 6.50
C GLU A 85 -5.13 -1.10 6.80
N ARG A 86 -5.75 -1.68 7.82
CA ARG A 86 -5.78 -3.14 8.04
C ARG A 86 -6.98 -3.73 7.31
N LEU A 87 -6.73 -4.47 6.22
CA LEU A 87 -7.75 -5.03 5.33
C LEU A 87 -7.63 -6.55 5.23
N SER A 88 -8.77 -7.24 5.10
CA SER A 88 -8.80 -8.65 4.71
C SER A 88 -8.52 -8.81 3.20
N ARG A 89 -8.23 -10.03 2.73
CA ARG A 89 -8.09 -10.29 1.28
C ARG A 89 -9.39 -10.01 0.51
N VAL A 90 -10.53 -10.26 1.12
CA VAL A 90 -11.85 -9.93 0.56
C VAL A 90 -12.04 -8.42 0.45
N ASP A 91 -11.67 -7.66 1.49
CA ASP A 91 -11.79 -6.20 1.46
C ASP A 91 -10.91 -5.59 0.37
N MET A 92 -9.68 -6.09 0.23
CA MET A 92 -8.79 -5.68 -0.86
C MET A 92 -9.40 -5.97 -2.23
N ALA A 93 -9.94 -7.18 -2.44
CA ALA A 93 -10.58 -7.55 -3.71
C ALA A 93 -11.77 -6.65 -4.05
N ARG A 94 -12.62 -6.32 -3.06
CA ARG A 94 -13.75 -5.41 -3.24
C ARG A 94 -13.31 -4.00 -3.63
N GLN A 95 -12.27 -3.46 -3.00
CA GLN A 95 -11.76 -2.13 -3.37
C GLN A 95 -11.17 -2.11 -4.79
N VAL A 96 -10.50 -3.18 -5.22
CA VAL A 96 -10.04 -3.32 -6.62
C VAL A 96 -11.25 -3.36 -7.57
N ALA A 97 -12.27 -4.16 -7.25
CA ALA A 97 -13.48 -4.26 -8.06
C ALA A 97 -14.25 -2.93 -8.15
N ASP A 98 -14.35 -2.19 -7.04
CA ASP A 98 -14.91 -0.83 -7.00
C ASP A 98 -14.15 0.10 -7.94
N CYS A 99 -12.81 0.06 -7.90
CA CYS A 99 -11.95 0.88 -8.76
C CYS A 99 -12.10 0.53 -10.26
N LEU A 100 -12.32 -0.74 -10.58
CA LEU A 100 -12.48 -1.21 -11.96
C LEU A 100 -13.93 -1.08 -12.47
N GLY A 101 -14.91 -0.87 -11.59
CA GLY A 101 -16.32 -0.76 -11.94
C GLY A 101 -16.95 -2.08 -12.40
N CYS A 102 -16.39 -3.22 -12.00
CA CYS A 102 -16.86 -4.55 -12.45
C CYS A 102 -17.86 -5.23 -11.50
N GLY A 103 -18.19 -4.60 -10.38
CA GLY A 103 -19.06 -5.18 -9.34
C GLY A 103 -18.38 -6.33 -8.59
N HIS A 104 -19.07 -6.92 -7.60
CA HIS A 104 -18.48 -7.92 -6.69
C HIS A 104 -18.89 -9.36 -6.99
N GLY A 105 -19.63 -9.62 -8.08
CA GLY A 105 -20.23 -10.92 -8.37
C GLY A 105 -19.22 -12.08 -8.52
N ALA A 106 -17.98 -11.77 -8.90
CA ALA A 106 -16.89 -12.74 -9.01
C ALA A 106 -16.17 -13.01 -7.67
N ILE A 107 -16.44 -12.25 -6.61
CA ILE A 107 -15.71 -12.33 -5.34
C ILE A 107 -16.43 -13.28 -4.38
N VAL A 108 -15.78 -14.38 -4.01
CA VAL A 108 -16.27 -15.35 -3.02
C VAL A 108 -15.46 -15.20 -1.74
N ALA A 109 -16.10 -14.84 -0.63
CA ALA A 109 -15.47 -14.85 0.68
C ALA A 109 -15.45 -16.27 1.27
N ALA A 110 -14.32 -16.69 1.82
CA ALA A 110 -14.21 -17.96 2.53
C ALA A 110 -13.11 -17.88 3.62
N PRO A 111 -13.22 -18.67 4.70
CA PRO A 111 -12.15 -18.76 5.68
C PRO A 111 -10.92 -19.43 5.09
N SER A 112 -9.73 -19.05 5.57
CA SER A 112 -8.46 -19.63 5.14
C SER A 112 -8.38 -21.15 5.31
N ALA A 113 -9.09 -21.68 6.31
CA ALA A 113 -9.24 -23.10 6.57
C ALA A 113 -9.98 -23.87 5.47
N SER A 114 -10.67 -23.20 4.54
CA SER A 114 -11.39 -23.85 3.44
C SER A 114 -10.47 -24.37 2.33
N VAL A 115 -9.16 -24.10 2.39
CA VAL A 115 -8.18 -24.50 1.37
C VAL A 115 -6.99 -25.17 2.03
N SER A 116 -6.67 -26.39 1.59
CA SER A 116 -5.41 -27.04 1.96
C SER A 116 -4.25 -26.43 1.18
N ARG A 117 -3.30 -25.83 1.90
CA ARG A 117 -2.11 -25.16 1.35
C ARG A 117 -0.85 -25.87 1.87
N GLY A 118 0.20 -25.89 1.07
CA GLY A 118 1.50 -26.44 1.50
C GLY A 118 2.13 -25.69 2.68
N VAL A 119 1.82 -24.38 2.81
CA VAL A 119 2.22 -23.55 3.96
C VAL A 119 1.05 -22.61 4.31
N ALA A 120 0.63 -22.64 5.58
CA ALA A 120 -0.37 -21.71 6.09
C ALA A 120 0.27 -20.33 6.35
N SER A 121 -0.29 -19.28 5.76
CA SER A 121 0.10 -17.91 6.09
C SER A 121 -0.46 -17.54 7.48
N PRO A 122 0.24 -16.73 8.29
CA PRO A 122 -0.34 -16.26 9.55
C PRO A 122 -1.66 -15.50 9.31
N PRO A 123 -2.67 -15.65 10.18
CA PRO A 123 -3.96 -14.98 10.03
C PRO A 123 -3.82 -13.46 9.98
N ASP A 124 -2.90 -12.87 10.73
CA ASP A 124 -2.67 -11.43 10.76
C ASP A 124 -1.17 -11.12 10.65
N ILE A 125 -0.80 -10.38 9.61
CA ILE A 125 0.55 -9.79 9.47
C ILE A 125 0.45 -8.28 9.22
N SER A 126 -0.63 -7.66 9.70
CA SER A 126 -0.75 -6.23 9.70
C SER A 126 0.37 -5.59 10.51
N MET A 127 0.81 -4.43 10.04
CA MET A 127 1.94 -3.69 10.54
C MET A 127 1.44 -2.44 11.26
N ASP A 128 1.96 -2.20 12.46
CA ASP A 128 1.85 -0.91 13.12
C ASP A 128 2.87 0.06 12.49
N VAL A 129 2.36 1.12 11.86
CA VAL A 129 3.14 2.18 11.20
C VAL A 129 3.22 3.48 12.03
N SER A 130 2.78 3.46 13.29
CA SER A 130 2.80 4.62 14.19
C SER A 130 4.17 5.27 14.29
N ARG A 131 5.24 4.48 14.43
CA ARG A 131 6.63 4.98 14.46
C ARG A 131 7.03 5.68 13.18
N LEU A 132 6.62 5.16 12.03
CA LEU A 132 6.91 5.76 10.74
C LEU A 132 6.23 7.14 10.61
N GLN A 133 5.00 7.24 11.08
CA GLN A 133 4.22 8.49 11.07
C GLN A 133 4.76 9.51 12.08
N GLN A 134 5.04 9.09 13.31
CA GLN A 134 5.47 9.97 14.40
C GLN A 134 6.89 10.49 14.19
N ASP A 135 7.84 9.63 13.81
CA ASP A 135 9.25 10.01 13.71
C ASP A 135 9.57 10.74 12.40
N LEU A 136 8.95 10.33 11.29
CA LEU A 136 9.29 10.84 9.96
C LEU A 136 8.21 11.73 9.35
N GLY A 137 7.07 11.92 10.03
CA GLY A 137 5.91 12.60 9.44
C GLY A 137 5.38 11.90 8.18
N PHE A 138 5.73 10.62 7.97
CA PHE A 138 5.43 9.93 6.73
C PHE A 138 4.04 9.31 6.78
N SER A 139 3.17 9.73 5.86
CA SER A 139 1.82 9.17 5.71
C SER A 139 1.73 8.30 4.45
N PRO A 140 1.56 6.96 4.61
CA PRO A 140 1.25 6.07 3.50
C PRO A 140 -0.12 6.42 2.90
N ARG A 141 -0.26 6.26 1.59
CA ARG A 141 -1.48 6.53 0.86
C ARG A 141 -2.54 5.45 1.16
N PRO A 142 -3.82 5.83 1.34
CA PRO A 142 -4.91 4.86 1.44
C PRO A 142 -4.99 3.95 0.20
N PHE A 143 -5.36 2.69 0.39
CA PHE A 143 -5.37 1.69 -0.67
C PHE A 143 -6.28 2.11 -1.83
N ARG A 144 -7.46 2.67 -1.54
CA ARG A 144 -8.37 3.22 -2.57
C ARG A 144 -7.74 4.30 -3.45
N GLU A 145 -6.91 5.16 -2.87
CA GLU A 145 -6.22 6.20 -3.62
C GLU A 145 -5.06 5.63 -4.44
N ALA A 146 -4.31 4.69 -3.88
CA ALA A 146 -3.26 3.97 -4.60
C ALA A 146 -3.83 3.24 -5.83
N LEU A 147 -5.02 2.65 -5.72
CA LEU A 147 -5.68 1.97 -6.84
C LEU A 147 -5.99 2.91 -8.02
N ARG A 148 -6.28 4.20 -7.78
CA ARG A 148 -6.50 5.18 -8.85
C ARG A 148 -5.23 5.44 -9.66
N ASP A 149 -4.08 5.44 -9.01
CA ASP A 149 -2.79 5.55 -9.69
C ASP A 149 -2.39 4.25 -10.42
N ILE A 150 -2.75 3.08 -9.86
CA ILE A 150 -2.44 1.77 -10.44
C ILE A 150 -3.32 1.48 -11.66
N PHE A 151 -4.60 1.85 -11.58
CA PHE A 151 -5.61 1.67 -12.63
C PHE A 151 -6.14 3.04 -13.08
N PRO A 152 -5.31 3.87 -13.75
CA PRO A 152 -5.73 5.20 -14.18
C PRO A 152 -6.93 5.11 -15.12
N ALA A 153 -7.82 6.09 -15.03
CA ALA A 153 -8.89 6.24 -16.02
C ALA A 153 -8.26 6.50 -17.40
N ALA A 154 -8.82 5.88 -18.45
CA ALA A 154 -8.40 6.14 -19.82
C ALA A 154 -8.51 7.65 -20.12
N GLY A 155 -7.39 8.31 -20.42
CA GLY A 155 -7.34 9.73 -20.78
C GLY A 155 -6.52 10.64 -19.87
N SER A 156 -5.96 10.13 -18.77
CA SER A 156 -5.03 10.89 -17.90
C SER A 156 -3.58 10.49 -18.16
N GLN A 157 -2.98 11.01 -19.23
CA GLN A 157 -1.53 11.17 -19.36
C GLN A 157 -1.21 12.64 -19.54
#